data_AF-A0A936LYJ0-F1
#
_entry.id   AF-A0A936LYJ0-F1
#
_cell.length_a   1.000
_cell.length_b   1.000
_cell.length_c   1.000
_cell.angle_alpha   90.00
_cell.angle_beta   90.00
_cell.angle_gamma   90.00
#
_symmetry.space_group_name_H-M   'P 1'
#
loop_
_entity.id
_entity.type
_entity.pdbx_description
1 polymer ?
#
loop_
_entity_poly.entity_id
_entity_poly.type
_entity_poly.pdbx_seq_one_letter_code
_entity_poly.pdbx_strand_id
1 'polypeptide(L)'
;MTGMELLKQQFNGHVAFRERRPGVVQVLAPLFHEDGDMVDIFLDETGDGSNRVRISDHGMTLMRLTYHDNLDTENKVRIFNRILVENRIAEQDGRLFLDAELGALYPAILQFAQTVAKVSSMQFFRREAIQSLFYEQLAEFIEERSPRSARAPACCRSRTMTNTRWTTSWTRVRARCTCSA
;
A
#
# COMPACT_ATOMS: atom_id res chain seq x y z
N MET A 1 -7.93 34.46 -18.44
CA MET A 1 -7.14 33.55 -17.60
C MET A 1 -6.93 32.28 -18.40
N THR A 2 -5.68 31.93 -18.68
CA THR A 2 -5.33 30.71 -19.42
C THR A 2 -5.63 29.48 -18.54
N GLY A 3 -5.98 28.34 -19.12
CA GLY A 3 -6.35 27.13 -18.35
C GLY A 3 -5.25 26.67 -17.37
N MET A 4 -3.99 26.96 -17.69
CA MET A 4 -2.82 26.72 -16.85
C MET A 4 -2.78 27.58 -15.57
N GLU A 5 -3.27 28.82 -15.61
CA GLU A 5 -3.34 29.69 -14.43
C GLU A 5 -4.40 29.20 -13.44
N LEU A 6 -5.52 28.68 -13.95
CA LEU A 6 -6.62 28.12 -13.17
C LEU A 6 -6.16 26.86 -12.42
N LEU A 7 -5.36 26.02 -13.08
CA LEU A 7 -4.71 24.88 -12.45
C LEU A 7 -3.72 25.27 -11.33
N LYS A 8 -2.88 26.29 -11.55
CA LYS A 8 -1.96 26.77 -10.51
C LYS A 8 -2.70 27.26 -9.27
N GLN A 9 -3.84 27.93 -9.48
CA GLN A 9 -4.72 28.37 -8.40
C GLN A 9 -5.37 27.18 -7.68
N GLN A 10 -5.84 26.17 -8.41
CA GLN A 10 -6.41 24.94 -7.85
C GLN A 10 -5.42 24.16 -6.99
N PHE A 11 -4.13 24.16 -7.36
CA PHE A 11 -3.05 23.54 -6.59
C PHE A 11 -2.44 24.45 -5.50
N ASN A 12 -3.04 25.62 -5.23
CA ASN A 12 -2.60 26.54 -4.19
C ASN A 12 -1.11 26.93 -4.28
N GLY A 13 -0.55 26.96 -5.51
CA GLY A 13 0.86 27.27 -5.76
C GLY A 13 1.87 26.15 -5.50
N HIS A 14 1.44 24.95 -5.10
CA HIS A 14 2.35 23.81 -4.86
C HIS A 14 2.72 23.01 -6.11
N VAL A 15 2.15 23.37 -7.27
CA VAL A 15 2.41 22.68 -8.54
C VAL A 15 3.05 23.62 -9.54
N ALA A 16 4.15 23.15 -10.12
CA ALA A 16 4.84 23.80 -11.22
C ALA A 16 4.53 23.08 -12.53
N PHE A 17 4.45 23.85 -13.61
CA PHE A 17 4.29 23.31 -14.96
C PHE A 17 5.57 23.60 -15.72
N ARG A 18 6.11 22.58 -16.38
CA ARG A 18 7.34 22.69 -17.16
C ARG A 18 7.10 22.12 -18.56
N GLU A 19 7.22 22.97 -19.56
CA GLU A 19 7.19 22.52 -20.95
C GLU A 19 8.43 21.66 -21.23
N ARG A 20 8.22 20.44 -21.74
CA ARG A 20 9.29 19.52 -22.13
C ARG A 20 9.48 19.51 -23.64
N ARG A 21 8.38 19.57 -24.38
CA ARG A 21 8.31 19.58 -25.85
C ARG A 21 7.15 20.48 -26.27
N PRO A 22 7.13 21.01 -27.51
CA PRO A 22 6.00 21.79 -28.00
C PRO A 22 4.70 20.98 -27.88
N GLY A 23 3.74 21.50 -27.11
CA GLY A 23 2.43 20.84 -26.86
C GLY A 23 2.42 19.78 -25.76
N VAL A 24 3.55 19.56 -25.06
CA VAL A 24 3.66 18.61 -23.93
C VAL A 24 4.14 19.33 -22.68
N VAL A 25 3.27 19.42 -21.69
CA VAL A 25 3.54 20.08 -20.41
C VAL A 25 3.67 19.03 -19.31
N GLN A 26 4.81 19.01 -18.62
CA GLN A 26 5.00 18.18 -17.43
C GLN A 26 4.41 18.88 -16.20
N VAL A 27 3.67 18.12 -15.40
CA VAL A 27 3.13 18.57 -14.10
C VAL A 27 4.08 18.13 -13.00
N LEU A 28 4.64 19.10 -12.28
CA LEU A 28 5.49 18.88 -11.12
C LEU A 28 4.64 19.08 -9.87
N ALA A 29 4.13 17.98 -9.33
CA ALA A 29 3.37 17.96 -8.09
C ALA A 29 4.08 17.10 -7.04
N PRO A 30 3.92 17.39 -5.74
CA PRO A 30 4.47 16.58 -4.65
C PRO A 30 3.66 15.29 -4.47
N LEU A 31 3.53 14.53 -5.55
CA LEU A 31 2.86 13.24 -5.63
C LEU A 31 3.96 12.20 -5.81
N PHE A 32 3.96 11.21 -4.93
CA PHE A 32 5.02 10.23 -4.85
C PHE A 32 4.47 8.82 -5.05
N HIS A 33 5.27 7.98 -5.68
CA HIS A 33 5.12 6.54 -5.67
C HIS A 33 5.52 5.99 -4.28
N GLU A 34 5.20 4.72 -4.01
CA GLU A 34 5.48 4.04 -2.74
C GLU A 34 6.98 3.97 -2.39
N ASP A 35 7.85 4.02 -3.40
CA ASP A 35 9.31 4.06 -3.27
C ASP A 35 9.87 5.46 -2.93
N GLY A 36 9.00 6.49 -2.91
CA GLY A 36 9.38 7.88 -2.65
C GLY A 36 9.81 8.66 -3.89
N ASP A 37 9.74 8.05 -5.09
CA ASP A 37 9.97 8.75 -6.34
C ASP A 37 8.76 9.61 -6.70
N MET A 38 8.99 10.77 -7.34
CA MET A 38 7.88 11.58 -7.84
C MET A 38 7.15 10.87 -9.00
N VAL A 39 5.83 11.06 -9.05
CA VAL A 39 5.00 10.59 -10.16
C VAL A 39 5.19 11.50 -11.37
N ASP A 40 5.57 10.89 -12.50
CA ASP A 40 5.68 11.59 -13.78
C ASP A 40 4.31 11.72 -14.44
N ILE A 41 3.82 12.95 -14.56
CA ILE A 41 2.53 13.27 -15.16
C ILE A 41 2.73 14.30 -16.27
N PHE A 42 2.19 14.00 -17.45
CA PHE A 42 2.27 14.85 -18.62
C PHE A 42 0.87 15.21 -19.12
N LEU A 43 0.75 16.42 -19.64
CA LEU A 43 -0.44 16.96 -20.27
C LEU A 43 -0.15 17.17 -21.75
N ASP A 44 -0.83 16.41 -22.58
CA ASP A 44 -0.83 16.55 -24.03
C ASP A 44 -2.07 17.34 -24.46
N GLU A 45 -1.87 18.38 -25.26
CA GLU A 45 -2.97 19.08 -25.89
C GLU A 45 -3.52 18.25 -27.05
N THR A 46 -4.78 17.83 -26.96
CA THR A 46 -5.46 17.13 -28.05
C THR A 46 -5.76 18.15 -29.16
N GLY A 47 -5.06 18.05 -30.30
CA GLY A 47 -5.08 19.02 -31.41
C GLY A 47 -6.43 19.24 -32.12
N ASP A 48 -7.52 18.66 -31.63
CA ASP A 48 -8.85 18.68 -32.25
C ASP A 48 -9.71 19.90 -31.88
N GLY A 49 -9.14 20.93 -31.23
CA GLY A 49 -9.88 22.13 -30.81
C GLY A 49 -10.97 21.88 -29.74
N SER A 50 -11.11 20.62 -29.30
CA SER A 50 -11.93 20.25 -28.15
C SER A 50 -11.21 20.70 -26.88
N ASN A 51 -11.96 21.21 -25.89
CA ASN A 51 -11.47 21.69 -24.59
C ASN A 51 -10.95 20.55 -23.68
N ARG A 52 -10.42 19.49 -24.28
CA ARG A 52 -9.98 18.24 -23.66
C ARG A 52 -8.46 18.19 -23.67
N VAL A 53 -7.91 17.75 -22.56
CA VAL A 53 -6.48 17.55 -22.34
C VAL A 53 -6.29 16.08 -22.01
N ARG A 54 -5.28 15.48 -22.63
CA ARG A 54 -4.88 14.11 -22.34
C ARG A 54 -3.83 14.11 -21.25
N ILE A 55 -4.12 13.46 -20.15
CA ILE A 55 -3.15 13.19 -19.08
C ILE A 55 -2.49 11.85 -19.40
N SER A 56 -1.16 11.78 -19.42
CA SER A 56 -0.43 10.53 -19.66
C SER A 56 0.84 10.44 -18.83
N ASP A 57 1.34 9.22 -18.63
CA ASP A 57 2.64 8.92 -18.03
C ASP A 57 3.73 8.64 -19.07
N HIS A 58 3.40 8.70 -20.38
CA HIS A 58 4.25 8.28 -21.50
C HIS A 58 4.90 6.89 -21.33
N GLY A 59 4.25 6.00 -20.58
CA GLY A 59 4.72 4.64 -20.31
C GLY A 59 5.75 4.50 -19.20
N MET A 60 6.02 5.57 -18.45
CA MET A 60 6.94 5.52 -17.31
C MET A 60 6.50 4.53 -16.23
N THR A 61 5.19 4.40 -15.97
CA THR A 61 4.66 3.47 -14.96
C THR A 61 4.86 2.02 -15.36
N LEU A 62 4.52 1.65 -16.60
CA LEU A 62 4.70 0.27 -17.07
C LEU A 62 6.18 -0.10 -17.21
N MET A 63 7.02 0.84 -17.64
CA MET A 63 8.47 0.65 -17.65
C MET A 63 8.99 0.30 -16.25
N ARG A 64 8.61 1.09 -15.22
CA ARG A 64 8.95 0.82 -13.82
C ARG A 64 8.44 -0.55 -13.35
N LEU A 65 7.19 -0.87 -13.66
CA LEU A 65 6.54 -2.12 -13.24
C LEU A 65 7.26 -3.35 -13.83
N THR A 66 7.69 -3.29 -15.08
CA THR A 66 8.31 -4.43 -15.78
C THR A 66 9.66 -4.83 -15.17
N TYR A 67 10.37 -3.93 -14.48
CA TYR A 67 11.61 -4.26 -13.78
C TYR A 67 11.39 -5.10 -12.51
N HIS A 68 10.27 -4.90 -11.82
CA HIS A 68 9.99 -5.53 -10.53
C HIS A 68 9.01 -6.70 -10.64
N ASP A 69 8.04 -6.57 -11.55
CA ASP A 69 6.95 -7.49 -11.76
C ASP A 69 6.91 -7.91 -13.23
N ASN A 70 7.26 -9.18 -13.48
CA ASN A 70 6.80 -9.84 -14.70
C ASN A 70 5.27 -9.88 -14.67
N LEU A 71 4.62 -9.15 -15.59
CA LEU A 71 3.19 -9.23 -15.89
C LEU A 71 2.82 -10.54 -16.63
N ASP A 72 3.72 -11.53 -16.64
CA ASP A 72 3.56 -12.77 -17.41
C ASP A 72 2.47 -13.70 -16.88
N THR A 73 2.02 -13.50 -15.64
CA THR A 73 0.97 -14.33 -15.05
C THR A 73 -0.41 -13.75 -15.35
N GLU A 74 -1.32 -14.57 -15.88
CA GLU A 74 -2.71 -14.20 -16.21
C GLU A 74 -3.44 -13.50 -15.04
N ASN A 75 -3.16 -13.92 -13.80
CA ASN A 75 -3.74 -13.28 -12.61
C ASN A 75 -3.28 -11.82 -12.43
N LYS A 76 -2.01 -11.50 -12.71
CA LYS A 76 -1.47 -10.14 -12.62
C LYS A 76 -2.06 -9.25 -13.70
N VAL A 77 -2.16 -9.75 -14.93
CA VAL A 77 -2.82 -9.04 -16.04
C VAL A 77 -4.28 -8.75 -15.69
N ARG A 78 -4.99 -9.71 -15.10
CA ARG A 78 -6.37 -9.51 -14.64
C ARG A 78 -6.49 -8.43 -13.56
N ILE A 79 -5.60 -8.43 -12.56
CA ILE A 79 -5.59 -7.40 -11.50
C ILE A 79 -5.28 -6.02 -12.08
N PHE A 80 -4.28 -5.94 -12.96
CA PHE A 80 -3.91 -4.72 -13.67
C PHE A 80 -5.10 -4.15 -14.47
N ASN A 81 -5.71 -4.96 -15.33
CA ASN A 81 -6.87 -4.55 -16.13
C ASN A 81 -8.06 -4.14 -15.24
N ARG A 82 -8.27 -4.83 -14.12
CA ARG A 82 -9.30 -4.44 -13.14
C ARG A 82 -9.05 -3.05 -12.58
N ILE A 83 -7.82 -2.75 -12.13
CA ILE A 83 -7.45 -1.43 -11.61
C ILE A 83 -7.68 -0.35 -12.67
N LEU A 84 -7.30 -0.60 -13.93
CA LEU A 84 -7.51 0.36 -15.01
C LEU A 84 -9.00 0.66 -15.25
N VAL A 85 -9.84 -0.39 -15.35
CA VAL A 85 -11.28 -0.26 -15.56
C VAL A 85 -11.95 0.48 -14.41
N GLU A 86 -11.62 0.13 -13.16
CA GLU A 86 -12.17 0.77 -11.95
C GLU A 86 -11.88 2.27 -11.89
N ASN A 87 -10.68 2.68 -12.31
CA ASN A 87 -10.25 4.07 -12.27
C ASN A 87 -10.41 4.78 -13.63
N ARG A 88 -11.12 4.18 -14.59
CA ARG A 88 -11.41 4.75 -15.93
C ARG A 88 -10.15 5.22 -16.67
N ILE A 89 -9.03 4.51 -16.49
CA ILE A 89 -7.78 4.76 -17.20
C ILE A 89 -7.69 3.80 -18.38
N ALA A 90 -7.29 4.34 -19.52
CA ALA A 90 -7.00 3.53 -20.70
C ALA A 90 -5.50 3.29 -20.82
N GLU A 91 -5.14 2.16 -21.41
CA GLU A 91 -3.78 1.79 -21.74
C GLU A 91 -3.69 1.63 -23.26
N GLN A 92 -2.66 2.23 -23.87
CA GLN A 92 -2.37 2.11 -25.29
C GLN A 92 -0.86 2.12 -25.50
N ASP A 93 -0.33 1.11 -26.19
CA ASP A 93 1.09 0.96 -26.55
C ASP A 93 2.04 1.13 -25.35
N GLY A 94 1.66 0.61 -24.19
CA GLY A 94 2.40 0.71 -22.94
C GLY A 94 2.25 2.03 -22.20
N ARG A 95 1.35 2.92 -22.64
CA ARG A 95 1.12 4.24 -22.04
C ARG A 95 -0.23 4.29 -21.35
N LEU A 96 -0.25 4.75 -20.10
CA LEU A 96 -1.49 5.01 -19.39
C LEU A 96 -1.95 6.42 -19.73
N PHE A 97 -3.24 6.58 -20.00
CA PHE A 97 -3.81 7.89 -20.28
C PHE A 97 -5.25 8.06 -19.77
N LEU A 98 -5.61 9.31 -19.51
CA LEU A 98 -6.92 9.76 -19.09
C LEU A 98 -7.25 11.08 -19.80
N ASP A 99 -8.36 11.09 -20.54
CA ASP A 99 -8.84 12.30 -21.22
C ASP A 99 -9.79 13.08 -20.30
N ALA A 100 -9.45 14.33 -20.01
CA ALA A 100 -10.22 15.18 -19.11
C ALA A 100 -10.49 16.56 -19.71
N GLU A 101 -11.57 17.21 -19.30
CA GLU A 101 -11.83 18.60 -19.66
C GLU A 101 -10.99 19.55 -18.80
N LEU A 102 -10.63 20.72 -19.35
CA LEU A 102 -9.85 21.74 -18.63
C LEU A 102 -10.47 22.16 -17.28
N GLY A 103 -11.80 22.18 -17.16
CA GLY A 103 -12.49 22.49 -15.90
C GLY A 103 -12.37 21.40 -14.83
N ALA A 104 -12.16 20.15 -15.23
CA ALA A 104 -12.05 18.98 -14.35
C ALA A 104 -10.63 18.39 -14.33
N LEU A 105 -9.63 19.19 -14.74
CA LEU A 105 -8.26 18.73 -14.91
C LEU A 105 -7.59 18.40 -13.57
N TYR A 106 -7.87 19.18 -12.52
CA TYR A 106 -7.38 18.93 -11.16
C TYR A 106 -7.80 17.55 -10.61
N PRO A 107 -9.11 17.22 -10.49
CA PRO A 107 -9.51 15.91 -9.99
C PRO A 107 -9.03 14.77 -10.89
N ALA A 108 -8.93 14.99 -12.20
CA ALA A 108 -8.40 14.01 -13.14
C ALA A 108 -6.91 13.71 -12.90
N ILE A 109 -6.07 14.72 -12.64
CA ILE A 109 -4.65 14.52 -12.30
C ILE A 109 -4.50 13.73 -11.00
N LEU A 110 -5.30 14.04 -9.98
CA LEU A 110 -5.25 13.30 -8.70
C LEU A 110 -5.70 11.85 -8.87
N GLN A 111 -6.78 11.61 -9.62
CA GLN A 111 -7.24 10.26 -9.95
C GLN A 111 -6.18 9.48 -10.73
N PHE A 112 -5.53 10.14 -11.69
CA PHE A 112 -4.44 9.55 -12.47
C PHE A 112 -3.28 9.14 -11.55
N ALA A 113 -2.80 10.06 -10.72
CA ALA A 113 -1.71 9.79 -9.78
C ALA A 113 -2.03 8.66 -8.79
N GLN A 114 -3.25 8.64 -8.24
CA GLN A 114 -3.70 7.55 -7.35
C GLN A 114 -3.71 6.20 -8.06
N THR A 115 -4.12 6.16 -9.32
CA THR A 115 -4.14 4.91 -10.09
C THR A 115 -2.74 4.44 -10.42
N VAL A 116 -1.86 5.36 -10.82
CA VAL A 116 -0.45 5.07 -11.05
C VAL A 116 0.20 4.50 -9.78
N ALA A 117 -0.05 5.10 -8.61
CA ALA A 117 0.42 4.56 -7.33
C ALA A 117 -0.11 3.14 -7.05
N LYS A 118 -1.41 2.88 -7.28
CA LYS A 118 -2.02 1.53 -7.14
C LYS A 118 -1.42 0.50 -8.09
N VAL A 119 -1.13 0.89 -9.33
CA VAL A 119 -0.48 0.00 -10.30
C VAL A 119 0.95 -0.31 -9.86
N SER A 120 1.71 0.68 -9.38
CA SER A 120 3.06 0.48 -8.84
C SER A 120 3.08 -0.39 -7.57
N SER A 121 2.00 -0.38 -6.78
CA SER A 121 1.91 -1.17 -5.53
C SER A 121 1.45 -2.62 -5.75
N MET A 122 1.19 -3.06 -7.00
CA MET A 122 0.64 -4.39 -7.27
C MET A 122 1.50 -5.56 -6.74
N GLN A 123 2.82 -5.36 -6.69
CA GLN A 123 3.80 -6.31 -6.14
C GLN A 123 3.53 -6.72 -4.68
N PHE A 124 2.91 -5.84 -3.89
CA PHE A 124 2.74 -6.05 -2.45
C PHE A 124 1.48 -6.84 -2.09
N PHE A 125 0.45 -6.85 -2.95
CA PHE A 125 -0.83 -7.55 -2.66
C PHE A 125 -0.66 -9.04 -2.36
N ARG A 126 0.35 -9.70 -2.95
CA ARG A 126 0.61 -11.13 -2.72
C ARG A 126 1.42 -11.40 -1.44
N ARG A 127 2.34 -10.50 -1.06
CA ARG A 127 3.17 -10.72 0.14
C ARG A 127 2.33 -10.63 1.40
N GLU A 128 1.46 -9.63 1.50
CA GLU A 128 0.59 -9.46 2.67
C GLU A 128 -0.38 -10.64 2.81
N ALA A 129 -1.03 -11.07 1.72
CA ALA A 129 -1.96 -12.19 1.77
C ALA A 129 -1.30 -13.52 2.17
N ILE A 130 -0.12 -13.83 1.62
CA ILE A 130 0.61 -15.06 1.96
C ILE A 130 1.18 -14.99 3.37
N GLN A 131 1.69 -13.83 3.79
CA GLN A 131 2.25 -13.64 5.12
C GLN A 131 1.17 -13.81 6.19
N SER A 132 -0.01 -13.22 6.01
CA SER A 132 -1.15 -13.38 6.94
C SER A 132 -1.61 -14.84 7.02
N LEU A 133 -1.82 -15.50 5.87
CA LEU A 133 -2.21 -16.92 5.82
C LEU A 133 -1.17 -17.84 6.47
N PHE A 134 0.12 -17.57 6.25
CA PHE A 134 1.19 -18.34 6.88
C PHE A 134 1.21 -18.17 8.40
N TYR A 135 1.08 -16.93 8.91
CA TYR A 135 1.05 -16.71 10.36
C TYR A 135 -0.21 -17.27 11.02
N GLU A 136 -1.35 -17.22 10.34
CA GLU A 136 -2.59 -17.88 10.77
C GLU A 136 -2.40 -19.40 10.87
N GLN A 137 -1.89 -20.04 9.82
CA GLN A 137 -1.63 -21.49 9.81
C GLN A 137 -0.56 -21.89 10.82
N LEU A 138 0.48 -21.07 11.01
CA LEU A 138 1.51 -21.32 11.99
C LEU A 138 0.97 -21.19 13.42
N ALA A 139 0.12 -20.19 13.69
CA ALA A 139 -0.54 -20.03 14.98
C ALA A 139 -1.42 -21.23 15.29
N GLU A 140 -2.24 -21.66 14.32
CA GLU A 140 -3.09 -22.86 14.45
C GLU A 140 -2.25 -24.12 14.72
N PHE A 141 -1.16 -24.32 13.97
CA PHE A 141 -0.25 -25.45 14.18
C PHE A 141 0.41 -25.43 15.57
N ILE A 142 0.82 -24.26 16.05
CA ILE A 142 1.41 -24.11 17.39
C ILE A 142 0.37 -24.38 18.47
N GLU A 143 -0.87 -23.90 18.31
CA GLU A 143 -1.96 -24.16 19.25
C GLU A 143 -2.37 -25.64 19.29
N GLU A 144 -2.38 -26.32 18.15
CA GLU A 144 -2.72 -27.73 18.05
C GLU A 144 -1.62 -28.64 18.61
N ARG A 145 -0.34 -28.30 18.36
CA ARG A 145 0.81 -29.16 18.70
C ARG A 145 1.44 -28.81 20.05
N SER A 146 1.23 -27.61 20.59
CA SER A 146 1.76 -27.25 21.90
C SER A 146 0.94 -27.92 22.98
N PRO A 147 1.51 -28.87 23.75
CA PRO A 147 0.79 -29.50 24.84
C PRO A 147 0.51 -28.41 25.86
N ARG A 148 -0.77 -27.98 25.96
CA ARG A 148 -1.32 -27.03 26.93
C ARG A 148 -0.20 -26.43 27.78
N SER A 149 0.43 -25.35 27.33
CA SER A 149 1.38 -24.64 28.20
C SER A 149 0.61 -24.45 29.50
N ALA A 150 1.12 -25.09 30.54
CA ALA A 150 0.31 -25.45 31.68
C ALA A 150 -0.36 -24.17 32.17
N ARG A 151 -1.69 -24.09 32.05
CA ARG A 151 -2.46 -23.28 32.98
C ARG A 151 -2.05 -23.86 34.31
N ALA A 152 -1.08 -23.22 34.97
CA ALA A 152 -0.78 -23.54 36.34
C ALA A 152 -2.15 -23.56 37.04
N PRO A 153 -2.53 -24.66 37.69
CA PRO A 153 -3.81 -24.69 38.37
C PRO A 153 -3.87 -23.46 39.28
N ALA A 154 -5.01 -22.77 39.29
CA ALA A 154 -5.24 -21.52 40.02
C ALA A 154 -5.05 -21.63 41.56
N CYS A 155 -4.47 -22.72 42.05
CA CYS A 155 -4.32 -23.06 43.46
C CYS A 155 -3.13 -22.36 44.15
N CYS A 156 -2.21 -21.70 43.44
CA CYS A 156 -1.07 -20.99 44.07
C CYS A 156 -1.25 -19.47 44.24
N ARG A 157 -2.46 -18.91 44.10
CA ARG A 157 -2.74 -17.50 44.44
C ARG A 157 -3.45 -17.38 45.79
N SER A 158 -2.77 -17.74 46.86
CA SER A 158 -2.86 -17.05 48.15
C SER A 158 -1.89 -17.65 49.16
N ARG A 159 -0.69 -17.06 49.23
CA ARG A 159 0.02 -17.01 50.51
C ARG A 159 0.44 -15.57 50.72
N THR A 160 -0.36 -14.87 51.51
CA THR A 160 0.06 -13.63 52.17
C THR A 160 1.41 -13.90 52.82
N MET A 161 2.43 -13.17 52.39
CA MET A 161 3.71 -13.10 53.09
C MET A 161 3.46 -12.42 54.43
N THR A 162 3.34 -13.19 55.50
CA THR A 162 3.64 -12.70 56.84
C THR A 162 5.03 -13.17 57.22
N ASN A 163 5.96 -12.22 57.06
CA ASN A 163 7.14 -11.99 57.87
C ASN A 163 7.48 -13.09 58.90
N THR A 164 8.58 -13.82 58.69
CA THR A 164 9.57 -14.09 59.74
C THR A 164 10.82 -14.78 59.20
N ARG A 165 11.96 -14.15 59.50
CA ARG A 165 13.28 -14.72 59.82
C ARG A 165 13.99 -15.58 58.76
N TRP A 166 15.04 -14.99 58.22
CA TRP A 166 16.14 -15.67 57.55
C TRP A 166 16.83 -16.63 58.53
N THR A 167 16.77 -17.94 58.26
CA THR A 167 17.72 -18.93 58.79
C THR A 167 18.15 -19.87 57.67
N THR A 168 19.45 -19.89 57.42
CA THR A 168 20.19 -20.76 56.52
C THR A 168 20.18 -22.20 57.03
N SER A 169 19.36 -23.09 56.45
CA SER A 169 19.67 -24.52 56.43
C SER A 169 18.97 -25.24 55.28
N TRP A 170 19.76 -25.89 54.43
CA TRP A 170 19.29 -26.78 53.37
C TRP A 170 18.76 -28.07 53.99
N THR A 171 17.45 -28.12 54.28
CA THR A 171 16.76 -29.38 54.57
C THR A 171 15.48 -29.47 53.76
N ARG A 172 15.47 -30.48 52.89
CA ARG A 172 14.41 -30.85 51.94
C ARG A 172 13.14 -31.21 52.72
N VAL A 173 12.19 -30.29 52.83
CA VAL A 173 10.83 -30.62 53.28
C VAL A 173 9.96 -30.86 52.05
N ARG A 174 9.67 -32.12 51.74
CA ARG A 174 8.62 -32.49 50.79
C ARG A 174 7.27 -32.16 51.43
N ALA A 175 6.63 -31.07 51.00
CA ALA A 175 5.21 -30.86 51.28
C ALA A 175 4.38 -31.78 50.37
N ARG A 176 3.67 -32.74 50.96
CA ARG A 176 2.57 -33.45 50.28
C ARG A 176 1.37 -32.52 50.24
N CYS A 177 0.92 -32.15 49.04
CA CYS A 177 -0.42 -31.62 48.85
C CYS A 177 -1.38 -32.81 48.73
N THR A 178 -2.32 -32.94 49.67
CA THR A 178 -3.48 -33.83 49.52
C THR A 178 -4.62 -33.04 48.91
N CYS A 179 -5.05 -33.42 47.71
CA CYS A 179 -6.35 -33.00 47.17
C CYS A 179 -7.43 -33.89 47.81
N SER A 180 -8.36 -33.29 48.54
CA SER A 180 -9.64 -33.92 48.86
C SER A 180 -10.51 -33.95 47.61
N ALA A 181 -11.13 -35.12 47.38
CA ALA A 181 -11.98 -35.43 46.23
C ALA A 181 -13.23 -34.55 46.13
#